data_AF-A0A519XM68-F1
#
_entry.id   AF-A0A519XM68-F1
#
_cell.length_a   1.000
_cell.length_b   1.000
_cell.length_c   1.000
_cell.angle_alpha   90.00
_cell.angle_beta   90.00
_cell.angle_gamma   90.00
#
_symmetry.space_group_name_H-M   'P 1'
#
loop_
_entity.id
_entity.type
_entity.pdbx_description
1 polymer ?
#
loop_
_entity_poly.entity_id
_entity_poly.type
_entity_poly.pdbx_seq_one_letter_code
_entity_poly.pdbx_strand_id
1 'polypeptide(L)'
;MNPYEKKRRWKFFLLIFAILIGIASVFYTDSFVKKMEREEANQFQLWVRVQERSMFLMDNDVLVGLIETVRQNTKMPVILTNKDGLIISATGLDSTKTMYPDNDKLVYDSLYFANQLKKMKMQHKPALMNIFGDEFKAYYRDSFILTQLRYFPYIQMGVIFLFLLTAYAAFSSARRDEQDHVWVGLA
;
A
#
# COMPACT_ATOMS: atom_id res chain seq x y z
N MET A 1 40.58 -23.23 -26.30
CA MET A 1 39.82 -22.84 -25.08
C MET A 1 38.49 -23.59 -25.11
N ASN A 2 38.19 -24.42 -24.10
CA ASN A 2 37.16 -25.47 -24.15
C ASN A 2 35.72 -24.90 -24.27
N PRO A 3 34.95 -25.20 -25.33
CA PRO A 3 33.62 -24.60 -25.57
C PRO A 3 32.57 -24.92 -24.48
N TYR A 4 32.75 -26.02 -23.76
CA TYR A 4 31.89 -26.41 -22.64
C TYR A 4 32.02 -25.49 -21.41
N GLU A 5 33.22 -24.96 -21.14
CA GLU A 5 33.41 -24.02 -20.03
C GLU A 5 32.76 -22.66 -20.31
N LYS A 6 32.77 -22.21 -21.57
CA LYS A 6 32.18 -20.92 -21.98
C LYS A 6 30.65 -20.92 -21.75
N LYS A 7 29.98 -22.03 -22.07
CA LYS A 7 28.53 -22.22 -21.82
C LYS A 7 28.19 -22.22 -20.32
N ARG A 8 29.06 -22.74 -19.45
CA ARG A 8 28.83 -22.73 -17.99
C ARG A 8 29.00 -21.34 -17.39
N ARG A 9 30.03 -20.59 -17.78
CA ARG A 9 30.31 -19.23 -17.25
C ARG A 9 29.18 -18.23 -17.57
N TRP A 10 28.58 -18.33 -18.77
CA TRP A 10 27.45 -17.49 -19.17
C TRP A 10 26.19 -17.71 -18.31
N LYS A 11 25.90 -18.97 -17.94
CA LYS A 11 24.78 -19.29 -17.03
C LYS A 11 24.98 -18.67 -15.65
N PHE A 12 26.20 -18.70 -15.12
CA PHE A 12 26.54 -18.06 -13.85
C PHE A 12 26.42 -16.53 -13.92
N PHE A 13 26.90 -15.91 -15.00
CA PHE A 13 26.78 -14.46 -15.20
C PHE A 13 25.31 -14.00 -15.22
N LEU A 14 24.46 -14.69 -15.97
CA LEU A 14 23.02 -14.38 -16.04
C LEU A 14 22.33 -14.51 -14.67
N LEU A 15 22.70 -15.52 -13.90
CA LEU A 15 22.14 -15.74 -12.56
C LEU A 15 22.56 -14.62 -11.59
N ILE A 16 23.84 -14.23 -11.58
CA ILE A 16 24.34 -13.12 -10.77
C ILE A 16 23.65 -11.81 -11.17
N PHE A 17 23.49 -11.57 -12.48
CA PHE A 17 22.84 -10.37 -12.99
C PHE A 17 21.36 -10.30 -12.57
N ALA A 18 20.63 -11.43 -12.63
CA ALA A 18 19.25 -11.51 -12.17
C ALA A 18 19.12 -11.24 -10.66
N ILE A 19 20.04 -11.78 -9.85
CA ILE A 19 20.09 -11.51 -8.40
C ILE A 19 20.36 -10.03 -8.13
N LEU A 20 21.31 -9.42 -8.84
CA LEU A 20 21.65 -8.01 -8.69
C LEU A 20 20.47 -7.11 -9.01
N ILE A 21 19.75 -7.37 -10.10
CA ILE A 21 18.51 -6.65 -10.44
C ILE A 21 17.45 -6.82 -9.35
N GLY A 22 17.25 -8.05 -8.85
CA GLY A 22 16.30 -8.31 -7.77
C GLY A 22 16.62 -7.50 -6.50
N ILE A 23 17.87 -7.51 -6.07
CA ILE A 23 18.34 -6.74 -4.91
C ILE A 23 18.13 -5.24 -5.15
N ALA A 24 18.61 -4.71 -6.28
CA ALA A 24 18.48 -3.30 -6.62
C ALA A 24 17.01 -2.84 -6.66
N SER A 25 16.13 -3.68 -7.23
CA SER A 25 14.69 -3.43 -7.29
C SER A 25 14.07 -3.34 -5.90
N VAL A 26 14.37 -4.30 -5.01
CA VAL A 26 13.83 -4.29 -3.63
C VAL A 26 14.29 -3.06 -2.86
N PHE A 27 15.58 -2.70 -2.95
CA PHE A 27 16.10 -1.49 -2.33
C PHE A 27 15.44 -0.21 -2.85
N TYR A 28 15.24 -0.13 -4.17
CA TYR A 28 14.58 1.01 -4.78
C TYR A 28 13.12 1.12 -4.31
N THR A 29 12.36 0.03 -4.33
CA THR A 29 10.97 0.02 -3.89
C THR A 29 10.83 0.34 -2.40
N ASP A 30 11.68 -0.22 -1.53
CA ASP A 30 11.66 0.10 -0.09
C ASP A 30 11.91 1.60 0.17
N SER A 31 12.90 2.17 -0.52
CA SER A 31 13.18 3.61 -0.47
C SER A 31 11.99 4.44 -0.96
N PHE A 32 11.32 3.99 -2.02
CA PHE A 32 10.13 4.66 -2.56
C PHE A 32 8.94 4.59 -1.60
N VAL A 33 8.67 3.43 -1.00
CA VAL A 33 7.62 3.25 0.02
C VAL A 33 7.84 4.22 1.19
N LYS A 34 9.06 4.31 1.71
CA LYS A 34 9.41 5.23 2.81
C LYS A 34 9.24 6.70 2.44
N LYS A 35 9.46 7.07 1.17
CA LYS A 35 9.20 8.43 0.69
C LYS A 35 7.70 8.70 0.66
N MET A 36 6.91 7.79 0.11
CA MET A 36 5.46 7.89 0.05
C MET A 36 4.82 7.93 1.45
N GLU A 37 5.33 7.14 2.41
CA GLU A 37 4.91 7.18 3.82
C GLU A 37 5.09 8.59 4.43
N ARG A 38 6.23 9.23 4.17
CA ARG A 38 6.48 10.61 4.63
C ARG A 38 5.58 11.62 3.93
N GLU A 39 5.33 11.45 2.64
CA GLU A 39 4.42 12.32 1.89
C GLU A 39 2.98 12.20 2.40
N GLU A 40 2.50 10.98 2.68
CA GLU A 40 1.18 10.76 3.29
C GLU A 40 1.09 11.38 4.68
N ALA A 41 2.12 11.24 5.51
CA ALA A 41 2.17 11.92 6.81
C ALA A 41 2.09 13.45 6.66
N ASN A 42 2.79 14.04 5.67
CA ASN A 42 2.73 15.47 5.41
C ASN A 42 1.36 15.92 4.89
N GLN A 43 0.76 15.13 3.99
CA GLN A 43 -0.61 15.37 3.50
C GLN A 43 -1.63 15.29 4.64
N PHE A 44 -1.42 14.37 5.59
CA PHE A 44 -2.28 14.25 6.76
C PHE A 44 -2.15 15.48 7.66
N GLN A 45 -0.94 15.94 7.92
CA GLN A 45 -0.72 17.18 8.69
C GLN A 45 -1.33 18.41 7.99
N LEU A 46 -1.26 18.47 6.65
CA LEU A 46 -1.93 19.52 5.89
C LEU A 46 -3.44 19.44 6.04
N TRP A 47 -4.02 18.24 5.91
CA TRP A 47 -5.45 17.99 6.11
C TRP A 47 -5.90 18.45 7.51
N VAL A 48 -5.13 18.12 8.55
CA VAL A 48 -5.38 18.52 9.94
C VAL A 48 -5.44 20.04 10.07
N ARG A 49 -4.44 20.77 9.53
CA ARG A 49 -4.42 22.25 9.58
C ARG A 49 -5.58 22.88 8.81
N VAL A 50 -5.93 22.33 7.65
CA VAL A 50 -7.08 22.79 6.87
C VAL A 50 -8.37 22.54 7.65
N GLN A 51 -8.50 21.38 8.28
CA GLN A 51 -9.66 21.03 9.10
C GLN A 51 -9.80 21.94 10.32
N GLU A 52 -8.73 22.20 11.04
CA GLU A 52 -8.72 23.14 12.16
C GLU A 52 -9.11 24.56 11.69
N ARG A 53 -8.51 25.04 10.60
CA ARG A 53 -8.79 26.38 10.07
C ARG A 53 -10.22 26.51 9.52
N SER A 54 -10.77 25.45 8.94
CA SER A 54 -12.13 25.44 8.38
C SER A 54 -13.21 25.72 9.42
N MET A 55 -13.03 25.23 10.65
CA MET A 55 -14.03 25.41 11.71
C MET A 55 -14.12 26.86 12.19
N PHE A 56 -13.08 27.67 11.96
CA PHE A 56 -13.09 29.11 12.26
C PHE A 56 -13.65 29.98 11.13
N LEU A 57 -13.91 29.40 9.95
CA LEU A 57 -14.23 30.15 8.72
C LEU A 57 -15.57 29.70 8.11
N MET A 58 -16.46 29.13 8.92
CA MET A 58 -17.74 28.57 8.48
C MET A 58 -18.70 29.59 7.86
N ASP A 59 -18.45 30.89 8.02
CA ASP A 59 -19.28 31.97 7.46
C ASP A 59 -18.96 32.32 5.99
N ASN A 60 -18.02 31.63 5.34
CA ASN A 60 -17.61 31.92 3.96
C ASN A 60 -17.81 30.71 3.02
N ASP A 61 -18.90 30.72 2.26
CA ASP A 61 -19.31 29.64 1.34
C ASP A 61 -18.24 29.26 0.30
N VAL A 62 -17.50 30.25 -0.23
CA VAL A 62 -16.44 30.01 -1.23
C VAL A 62 -15.30 29.21 -0.60
N LEU A 63 -14.94 29.51 0.65
CA LEU A 63 -13.87 28.82 1.34
C LEU A 63 -14.28 27.41 1.76
N VAL A 64 -15.53 27.22 2.17
CA VAL A 64 -16.10 25.90 2.48
C VAL A 64 -15.96 24.95 1.27
N GLY A 65 -16.32 25.40 0.06
CA GLY A 65 -16.18 24.61 -1.16
C GLY A 65 -14.72 24.21 -1.49
N LEU A 66 -13.76 25.10 -1.24
CA LEU A 66 -12.33 24.80 -1.41
C LEU A 66 -11.85 23.75 -0.40
N ILE A 67 -12.28 23.86 0.84
CA ILE A 67 -11.96 22.89 1.91
C ILE A 67 -12.54 21.50 1.56
N GLU A 68 -13.77 21.44 1.06
CA GLU A 68 -14.38 20.18 0.63
C GLU A 68 -13.62 19.54 -0.53
N THR A 69 -13.15 20.34 -1.49
CA THR A 69 -12.34 19.85 -2.61
C THR A 69 -11.03 19.23 -2.12
N VAL A 70 -10.37 19.83 -1.13
CA VAL A 70 -9.17 19.25 -0.50
C VAL A 70 -9.52 17.96 0.25
N ARG A 71 -10.65 17.94 0.96
CA ARG A 71 -11.14 16.76 1.70
C ARG A 71 -11.44 15.58 0.78
N GLN A 72 -12.10 15.81 -0.36
CA GLN A 72 -12.44 14.76 -1.33
C GLN A 72 -11.21 14.22 -2.08
N ASN A 73 -10.20 15.06 -2.32
CA ASN A 73 -8.95 14.63 -2.95
C ASN A 73 -7.98 13.93 -1.98
N THR A 74 -8.25 13.97 -0.67
CA THR A 74 -7.45 13.26 0.33
C THR A 74 -7.75 11.76 0.25
N LYS A 75 -6.80 10.99 -0.29
CA LYS A 75 -6.95 9.53 -0.51
C LYS A 75 -6.75 8.67 0.73
N MET A 76 -6.41 9.28 1.86
CA MET A 76 -6.22 8.58 3.14
C MET A 76 -7.53 8.60 3.93
N PRO A 77 -7.95 7.45 4.49
CA PRO A 77 -9.05 7.43 5.43
C PRO A 77 -8.64 8.12 6.73
N VAL A 78 -9.50 9.02 7.22
CA VAL A 78 -9.27 9.78 8.46
C VAL A 78 -10.47 9.64 9.40
N ILE A 79 -10.20 9.46 10.69
CA ILE A 79 -11.20 9.46 11.76
C ILE A 79 -10.85 10.55 12.77
N LEU A 80 -11.83 11.40 13.09
CA LEU A 80 -11.75 12.41 14.12
C LEU A 80 -12.42 11.93 15.41
N THR A 81 -11.75 12.14 16.54
CA THR A 81 -12.28 11.79 17.87
C THR A 81 -12.17 12.96 18.84
N ASN A 82 -13.08 13.02 19.81
CA ASN A 82 -13.01 13.96 20.94
C ASN A 82 -11.98 13.46 21.99
N LYS A 83 -11.74 14.28 23.03
CA LYS A 83 -10.95 13.94 24.22
C LYS A 83 -11.35 12.59 24.86
N ASP A 84 -12.65 12.29 24.87
CA ASP A 84 -13.22 11.06 25.44
C ASP A 84 -13.07 9.83 24.52
N GLY A 85 -12.47 10.00 23.33
CA GLY A 85 -12.27 8.93 22.36
C GLY A 85 -13.51 8.59 21.51
N LEU A 86 -14.59 9.37 21.65
CA LEU A 86 -15.79 9.27 20.82
C LEU A 86 -15.50 9.75 19.40
N ILE A 87 -15.96 9.00 18.40
CA ILE A 87 -15.79 9.34 16.99
C ILE A 87 -16.80 10.43 16.62
N ILE A 88 -16.29 11.56 16.12
CA ILE A 88 -17.11 12.72 15.71
C ILE A 88 -17.36 12.70 14.22
N SER A 89 -16.33 12.34 13.45
CA SER A 89 -16.39 12.35 11.99
C SER A 89 -15.43 11.34 11.42
N ALA A 90 -15.75 10.85 10.23
CA ALA A 90 -14.89 10.00 9.44
C ALA A 90 -14.97 10.39 7.96
N THR A 91 -13.84 10.29 7.26
CA THR A 91 -13.72 10.64 5.84
C THR A 91 -12.90 9.56 5.14
N GLY A 92 -13.26 9.22 3.90
CA GLY A 92 -12.50 8.25 3.09
C GLY A 92 -12.62 6.78 3.54
N LEU A 93 -13.64 6.45 4.35
CA LEU A 93 -13.99 5.08 4.69
C LEU A 93 -15.03 4.52 3.71
N ASP A 94 -15.09 3.19 3.61
CA ASP A 94 -15.99 2.44 2.73
C ASP A 94 -17.47 2.84 2.91
N SER A 95 -18.03 3.50 1.89
CA SER A 95 -19.39 4.03 1.89
C SER A 95 -20.45 2.96 2.14
N THR A 96 -20.19 1.73 1.67
CA THR A 96 -21.11 0.59 1.78
C THR A 96 -21.21 0.03 3.21
N LYS A 97 -20.26 0.37 4.07
CA LYS A 97 -20.23 -0.01 5.50
C LYS A 97 -20.49 1.18 6.42
N THR A 98 -20.46 2.40 5.89
CA THR A 98 -20.88 3.60 6.60
C THR A 98 -22.37 3.91 6.45
N MET A 99 -23.06 3.33 5.46
CA MET A 99 -24.48 3.60 5.16
C MET A 99 -25.24 2.30 4.89
N TYR A 100 -25.75 1.65 5.93
CA TYR A 100 -26.80 0.63 5.77
C TYR A 100 -28.16 1.35 5.79
N PRO A 101 -29.03 1.15 4.78
CA PRO A 101 -30.40 1.61 4.85
C PRO A 101 -31.17 0.67 5.77
N ASP A 102 -31.42 1.09 7.01
CA ASP A 102 -32.48 0.51 7.83
C ASP A 102 -33.42 1.63 8.30
N ASN A 103 -34.67 1.55 7.83
CA ASN A 103 -35.86 2.27 8.27
C ASN A 103 -35.63 3.65 8.95
N ASP A 104 -35.37 4.67 8.12
CA ASP A 104 -35.44 6.10 8.47
C ASP A 104 -34.47 6.63 9.53
N LYS A 105 -33.51 5.83 10.02
CA LYS A 105 -32.46 6.29 10.93
C LYS A 105 -31.11 5.69 10.56
N LEU A 106 -30.15 6.58 10.29
CA LEU A 106 -28.75 6.22 10.04
C LEU A 106 -28.13 5.60 11.31
N VAL A 107 -28.00 4.28 11.36
CA VAL A 107 -27.33 3.58 12.47
C VAL A 107 -25.91 3.19 12.06
N TYR A 108 -24.93 3.73 12.79
CA TYR A 108 -23.50 3.45 12.56
C TYR A 108 -23.14 2.02 13.00
N ASP A 109 -22.44 1.23 12.15
CA ASP A 109 -21.78 0.01 12.61
C ASP A 109 -20.59 0.39 13.52
N SER A 110 -20.89 0.55 14.80
CA SER A 110 -19.93 0.91 15.83
C SER A 110 -18.70 -0.02 15.84
N LEU A 111 -18.85 -1.29 15.45
CA LEU A 111 -17.76 -2.27 15.42
C LEU A 111 -16.80 -2.02 14.26
N TYR A 112 -17.31 -1.69 13.07
CA TYR A 112 -16.47 -1.34 11.92
C TYR A 112 -15.59 -0.12 12.21
N PHE A 113 -16.19 0.97 12.71
CA PHE A 113 -15.45 2.19 13.03
C PHE A 113 -14.45 1.98 14.18
N ALA A 114 -14.82 1.23 15.22
CA ALA A 114 -13.89 0.88 16.30
C ALA A 114 -12.70 0.07 15.78
N ASN A 115 -12.93 -0.89 14.88
CA ASN A 115 -11.86 -1.67 14.27
C ASN A 115 -10.95 -0.81 13.37
N GLN A 116 -11.52 0.12 12.60
CA GLN A 116 -10.72 1.03 11.78
C GLN A 116 -9.91 1.99 12.65
N LEU A 117 -10.51 2.55 13.70
CA LEU A 117 -9.79 3.40 14.66
C LEU A 117 -8.66 2.64 15.35
N LYS A 118 -8.88 1.37 15.73
CA LYS A 118 -7.83 0.51 16.28
C LYS A 118 -6.69 0.31 15.28
N LYS A 119 -6.99 0.06 14.01
CA LYS A 119 -5.97 -0.07 12.94
C LYS A 119 -5.18 1.23 12.77
N MET A 120 -5.86 2.37 12.71
CA MET A 120 -5.21 3.68 12.58
C MET A 120 -4.29 3.97 13.77
N LYS A 121 -4.74 3.69 14.99
CA LYS A 121 -3.94 3.82 16.23
C LYS A 121 -2.67 2.95 16.24
N MET A 122 -2.72 1.77 15.60
CA MET A 122 -1.56 0.88 15.50
C MET A 122 -0.56 1.32 14.43
N GLN A 123 -1.04 1.99 13.37
CA GLN A 123 -0.18 2.43 12.27
C GLN A 123 0.55 3.72 12.60
N HIS A 124 -0.18 4.73 13.10
CA HIS A 124 0.33 6.09 13.24
C HIS A 124 -0.07 6.74 14.56
N LYS A 125 0.74 7.72 14.98
CA LYS A 125 0.38 8.60 16.10
C LYS A 125 -0.70 9.59 15.67
N PRO A 126 -1.67 9.92 16.54
CA PRO A 126 -2.67 10.93 16.22
C PRO A 126 -2.07 12.32 16.07
N ALA A 127 -2.70 13.14 15.24
CA ALA A 127 -2.51 14.59 15.29
C ALA A 127 -3.51 15.20 16.28
N LEU A 128 -3.03 16.12 17.11
CA LEU A 128 -3.84 16.88 18.04
C LEU A 128 -4.32 18.16 17.34
N MET A 129 -5.57 18.52 17.55
CA MET A 129 -6.16 19.80 17.13
C MET A 129 -6.83 20.45 18.33
N ASN A 130 -6.76 21.78 18.40
CA ASN A 130 -7.50 22.54 19.40
C ASN A 130 -8.52 23.41 18.68
N ILE A 131 -9.78 23.09 18.88
CA ILE A 131 -10.88 23.79 18.22
C ILE A 131 -11.76 24.38 19.31
N PHE A 132 -11.81 25.71 19.37
CA PHE A 132 -12.57 26.47 20.39
C PHE A 132 -12.26 26.07 21.86
N GLY A 133 -11.04 25.59 22.14
CA GLY A 133 -10.62 25.19 23.50
C GLY A 133 -10.83 23.71 23.82
N ASP A 134 -11.50 22.96 22.93
CA ASP A 134 -11.65 21.51 23.04
C ASP A 134 -10.53 20.77 22.28
N GLU A 135 -10.01 19.71 22.89
CA GLU A 135 -8.98 18.86 22.30
C GLU A 135 -9.58 17.75 21.43
N PHE A 136 -9.19 17.74 20.15
CA PHE A 136 -9.56 16.73 19.19
C PHE A 136 -8.34 15.94 18.73
N LYS A 137 -8.56 14.66 18.40
CA LYS A 137 -7.51 13.76 17.89
C LYS A 137 -7.92 13.23 16.52
N ALA A 138 -7.11 13.53 15.51
CA ALA A 138 -7.25 12.96 14.18
C ALA A 138 -6.34 11.74 14.04
N TYR A 139 -6.90 10.67 13.49
CA TYR A 139 -6.23 9.42 13.18
C TYR A 139 -6.33 9.16 11.69
N TYR A 140 -5.26 8.70 11.06
CA TYR A 140 -5.27 8.30 9.65
C TYR A 140 -4.76 6.88 9.47
N ARG A 141 -5.16 6.28 8.35
CA ARG A 141 -4.65 4.98 7.88
C ARG A 141 -3.81 5.21 6.64
N ASP A 142 -2.78 4.39 6.45
CA ASP A 142 -2.06 4.30 5.17
C ASP A 142 -3.05 4.18 4.02
N SER A 143 -2.79 4.89 2.93
CA SER A 143 -3.63 4.78 1.74
C SER A 143 -3.58 3.35 1.17
N PHE A 144 -4.60 3.03 0.37
CA PHE A 144 -4.65 1.76 -0.32
C PHE A 144 -3.44 1.57 -1.25
N ILE A 145 -3.03 2.63 -1.96
CA ILE A 145 -1.91 2.57 -2.90
C ILE A 145 -0.57 2.36 -2.19
N LEU A 146 -0.35 3.02 -1.04
CA LEU A 146 0.86 2.83 -0.26
C LEU A 146 0.95 1.41 0.30
N THR A 147 -0.18 0.89 0.78
CA THR A 147 -0.27 -0.51 1.24
C THR A 147 0.10 -1.47 0.10
N GLN A 148 -0.44 -1.28 -1.10
CA GLN A 148 -0.10 -2.11 -2.28
C GLN A 148 1.39 -2.03 -2.65
N LEU A 149 1.96 -0.83 -2.63
CA LEU A 149 3.39 -0.59 -2.88
C LEU A 149 4.28 -1.34 -1.90
N ARG A 150 3.88 -1.43 -0.63
CA ARG A 150 4.62 -2.18 0.40
C ARG A 150 4.65 -3.69 0.10
N TYR A 151 3.59 -4.23 -0.51
CA TYR A 151 3.52 -5.65 -0.89
C TYR A 151 4.13 -5.97 -2.25
N PHE A 152 4.30 -4.97 -3.11
CA PHE A 152 4.80 -5.13 -4.48
C PHE A 152 6.11 -5.94 -4.59
N PRO A 153 7.16 -5.70 -3.76
CA PRO A 153 8.40 -6.48 -3.84
C PRO A 153 8.20 -7.98 -3.64
N TYR A 154 7.28 -8.38 -2.75
CA TYR A 154 7.00 -9.79 -2.48
C TYR A 154 6.25 -10.45 -3.64
N ILE A 155 5.31 -9.73 -4.25
CA ILE A 155 4.61 -10.21 -5.46
C ILE A 155 5.61 -10.39 -6.59
N GLN A 156 6.51 -9.42 -6.80
CA GLN A 156 7.57 -9.50 -7.81
C GLN A 156 8.47 -10.71 -7.58
N MET A 157 8.87 -10.99 -6.34
CA MET A 157 9.64 -12.19 -5.99
C MET A 157 8.88 -13.48 -6.32
N GLY A 158 7.58 -13.53 -6.07
CA GLY A 158 6.73 -14.66 -6.46
C GLY A 158 6.71 -14.90 -7.98
N VAL A 159 6.62 -13.81 -8.77
CA VAL A 159 6.66 -13.90 -10.24
C VAL A 159 8.03 -14.39 -10.74
N ILE A 160 9.13 -13.85 -10.18
CA ILE A 160 10.49 -14.29 -10.52
C ILE A 160 10.68 -15.76 -10.18
N PHE A 161 10.20 -16.20 -9.01
CA PHE A 161 10.27 -17.59 -8.59
C PHE A 161 9.51 -18.52 -9.55
N LEU A 162 8.29 -18.15 -9.95
CA LEU A 162 7.50 -18.91 -10.91
C LEU A 162 8.22 -19.01 -12.28
N PHE A 163 8.81 -17.91 -12.74
CA PHE A 163 9.58 -17.88 -13.99
C PHE A 163 10.83 -18.76 -13.94
N LEU A 164 11.55 -18.78 -12.81
CA LEU A 164 12.69 -19.68 -12.64
C LEU A 164 12.27 -21.15 -12.62
N LEU A 165 11.11 -21.47 -12.03
CA LEU A 165 10.53 -22.82 -12.05
C LEU A 165 10.23 -23.29 -13.48
N THR A 166 9.55 -22.45 -14.27
CA THR A 166 9.20 -22.81 -15.66
C THR A 166 10.45 -22.93 -16.53
N ALA A 167 11.43 -22.03 -16.37
CA ALA A 167 12.71 -22.12 -17.06
C ALA A 167 13.45 -23.41 -16.69
N TYR A 168 13.51 -23.77 -15.41
CA TYR A 168 14.15 -25.00 -14.96
C TYR A 168 13.48 -26.25 -15.56
N ALA A 169 12.15 -26.31 -15.55
CA ALA A 169 11.40 -27.41 -16.15
C ALA A 169 11.72 -27.58 -17.65
N ALA A 170 11.70 -26.48 -18.42
CA ALA A 170 12.01 -26.51 -19.86
C ALA A 170 13.46 -26.93 -20.16
N PHE A 171 14.44 -26.43 -19.40
CA PHE A 171 15.84 -26.83 -19.56
C PHE A 171 16.14 -28.26 -19.07
N SER A 172 15.31 -28.78 -18.16
CA SER A 172 15.41 -30.15 -17.67
C SER A 172 14.77 -31.14 -18.65
N SER A 173 13.62 -30.81 -19.26
CA SER A 173 12.99 -31.66 -20.27
C SER A 173 13.86 -31.76 -21.52
N ALA A 174 14.37 -30.63 -22.02
CA ALA A 174 15.26 -30.63 -23.20
C ALA A 174 16.52 -31.48 -23.03
N ARG A 175 17.03 -31.65 -21.80
CA ARG A 175 18.18 -32.51 -21.51
C ARG A 175 17.82 -34.00 -21.39
N ARG A 176 16.58 -34.33 -21.04
CA ARG A 176 16.09 -35.72 -21.04
C ARG A 176 15.85 -36.20 -22.47
N ASP A 177 15.29 -35.35 -23.33
CA ASP A 177 15.02 -35.69 -24.73
C ASP A 177 16.30 -35.98 -25.54
N GLU A 178 17.42 -35.34 -25.21
CA GLU A 178 18.73 -35.64 -25.83
C GLU A 178 19.25 -37.05 -25.51
N GLN A 179 18.82 -37.68 -24.40
CA GLN A 179 19.23 -39.03 -24.03
C GLN A 179 18.39 -40.13 -24.69
N ASP A 180 17.10 -39.88 -24.93
CA ASP A 180 16.19 -40.87 -25.53
C ASP A 180 16.43 -41.05 -27.04
N HIS A 181 16.98 -40.04 -27.73
CA HIS A 181 17.33 -40.15 -29.16
C HIS A 181 18.56 -41.02 -29.47
N VAL A 182 19.40 -41.35 -28.48
CA VAL A 182 20.59 -42.20 -28.71
C VAL A 182 20.20 -43.68 -28.85
N TRP A 183 19.06 -44.10 -28.31
CA TRP A 183 18.63 -45.50 -28.28
C TRP A 183 17.92 -45.97 -29.56
N VAL A 184 17.35 -45.05 -30.34
CA VAL A 184 16.66 -45.34 -31.62
C VAL A 184 17.59 -45.30 -32.85
N GLY A 185 18.86 -44.91 -32.68
CA GLY A 185 19.86 -44.88 -33.76
C GLY A 185 20.70 -46.16 -33.90
N LEU A 186 20.47 -47.18 -33.07
CA LEU A 186 21.21 -48.45 -33.05
C LEU A 186 20.37 -49.67 -33.47
N ALA A 187 19.16 -49.45 -33.99
CA ALA A 187 18.26 -50.49 -34.50
C ALA A 187 18.09 -50.39 -36.02
#